data_AF-A0A5K1D3T2-F1
#
_entry.id   AF-A0A5K1D3T2-F1
#
_cell.length_a   1.000
_cell.length_b   1.000
_cell.length_c   1.000
_cell.angle_alpha   90.00
_cell.angle_beta   90.00
_cell.angle_gamma   90.00
#
_symmetry.space_group_name_H-M   'P 1'
#
loop_
_entity.id
_entity.type
_entity.pdbx_description
1 polymer ?
#
loop_
_entity_poly.entity_id
_entity_poly.type
_entity_poly.pdbx_seq_one_letter_code
_entity_poly.pdbx_strand_id
1 'polypeptide(L)'
;MLLHHHDHRRHRSRTRRPTTTGSSSDATADDRPSISGTTVTGTFYGHRRGHVSLCLQQDRLATTPPLLLDLAIPTKLLAKEMHSGIVRIALETDRRRDGPQSESGADPPLHSVPVWTTFCNGRRLGYAVKRRVSEKDRLILKTVQSTSVGAGVIPSEDGEVMYMRAGFRRVVGSADSESYHLINPDGTGGQELSVFLLRTG
;
A
#
# COMPACT_ATOMS: atom_id res chain seq x y z
N MET A 1 -9.17 63.46 -53.58
CA MET A 1 -10.22 63.65 -54.59
C MET A 1 -11.55 63.29 -53.94
N LEU A 2 -12.47 64.27 -53.85
CA LEU A 2 -13.88 64.23 -53.41
C LEU A 2 -14.63 62.95 -53.88
N LEU A 3 -15.74 62.43 -53.33
CA LEU A 3 -16.90 62.89 -52.54
C LEU A 3 -17.76 61.60 -52.32
N HIS A 4 -18.55 61.35 -51.26
CA HIS A 4 -19.99 61.71 -51.04
C HIS A 4 -20.44 60.86 -49.81
N HIS A 5 -20.88 61.42 -48.68
CA HIS A 5 -22.29 61.75 -48.32
C HIS A 5 -23.34 60.67 -48.69
N HIS A 6 -23.90 59.95 -47.70
CA HIS A 6 -25.20 60.33 -47.10
C HIS A 6 -25.63 59.44 -45.92
N ASP A 7 -26.37 60.09 -45.04
CA ASP A 7 -26.97 59.68 -43.77
C ASP A 7 -28.36 59.06 -44.01
N HIS A 8 -28.80 58.11 -43.19
CA HIS A 8 -30.06 58.20 -42.44
C HIS A 8 -30.56 56.88 -41.81
N ARG A 9 -30.95 57.03 -40.54
CA ARG A 9 -31.73 56.14 -39.69
C ARG A 9 -33.09 55.74 -40.30
N ARG A 10 -33.58 54.52 -40.00
CA ARG A 10 -34.73 54.25 -39.08
C ARG A 10 -35.21 52.78 -39.08
N HIS A 11 -35.41 52.28 -37.86
CA HIS A 11 -36.47 51.41 -37.30
C HIS A 11 -36.88 50.03 -37.87
N ARG A 12 -36.78 49.06 -36.93
CA ARG A 12 -37.71 48.00 -36.49
C ARG A 12 -38.12 46.90 -37.49
N SER A 13 -37.83 45.66 -37.10
CA SER A 13 -38.84 44.59 -36.99
C SER A 13 -38.33 43.42 -36.12
N ARG A 14 -39.23 42.87 -35.30
CA ARG A 14 -39.07 41.71 -34.40
C ARG A 14 -39.22 40.41 -35.19
N THR A 15 -38.47 39.36 -34.82
CA THR A 15 -38.77 37.90 -34.78
C THR A 15 -37.42 37.15 -34.90
N ARG A 16 -37.07 36.03 -34.26
CA ARG A 16 -37.74 34.90 -33.58
C ARG A 16 -36.72 34.27 -32.61
N ARG A 17 -37.20 33.66 -31.51
CA ARG A 17 -36.40 32.80 -30.60
C ARG A 17 -35.97 31.51 -31.33
N PRO A 18 -34.80 30.95 -30.99
CA PRO A 18 -34.61 29.51 -30.95
C PRO A 18 -34.49 29.04 -29.50
N THR A 19 -35.35 28.10 -29.14
CA THR A 19 -35.25 27.23 -27.96
C THR A 19 -34.02 26.33 -28.10
N THR A 20 -33.08 26.43 -27.17
CA THR A 20 -32.01 25.45 -27.02
C THR A 20 -32.29 24.62 -25.78
N THR A 21 -32.63 23.36 -26.04
CA THR A 21 -32.83 22.29 -25.07
C THR A 21 -31.56 22.15 -24.21
N GLY A 22 -31.68 22.40 -22.91
CA GLY A 22 -30.60 22.18 -21.96
C GLY A 22 -30.25 20.69 -21.93
N SER A 23 -28.98 20.39 -22.20
CA SER A 23 -28.45 19.03 -22.11
C SER A 23 -28.52 18.56 -20.66
N SER A 24 -29.16 17.42 -20.46
CA SER A 24 -29.05 16.60 -19.26
C SER A 24 -27.58 16.35 -18.96
N SER A 25 -27.09 17.01 -17.92
CA SER A 25 -25.83 16.67 -17.26
C SER A 25 -25.99 15.29 -16.63
N ASP A 26 -25.59 14.28 -17.40
CA ASP A 26 -25.44 12.92 -16.96
C ASP A 26 -24.26 12.91 -15.97
N ALA A 27 -24.59 13.05 -14.68
CA ALA A 27 -23.65 12.85 -13.60
C ALA A 27 -23.29 11.36 -13.60
N THR A 28 -22.28 11.01 -14.38
CA THR A 28 -21.59 9.73 -14.24
C THR A 28 -20.99 9.71 -12.84
N ALA A 29 -21.72 9.09 -11.93
CA ALA A 29 -21.20 8.69 -10.64
C ALA A 29 -19.91 7.92 -10.92
N ASP A 30 -18.79 8.45 -10.41
CA ASP A 30 -17.50 7.79 -10.35
C ASP A 30 -17.71 6.52 -9.52
N ASP A 31 -18.09 5.42 -10.19
CA ASP A 31 -18.22 4.08 -9.61
C ASP A 31 -16.81 3.48 -9.41
N ARG A 32 -15.94 4.26 -8.74
CA ARG A 32 -14.80 3.67 -8.08
C ARG A 32 -15.39 2.88 -6.93
N PRO A 33 -15.22 1.55 -6.90
CA PRO A 33 -15.59 0.81 -5.70
C PRO A 33 -14.92 1.52 -4.54
N SER A 34 -15.71 1.98 -3.58
CA SER A 34 -15.22 2.53 -2.33
C SER A 34 -14.59 1.37 -1.57
N ILE A 35 -13.36 1.02 -1.97
CA ILE A 35 -12.55 0.02 -1.30
C ILE A 35 -12.30 0.62 0.08
N SER A 36 -13.12 0.19 1.04
CA SER A 36 -13.04 0.49 2.47
C SER A 36 -11.77 -0.16 3.04
N GLY A 37 -10.61 0.33 2.61
CA GLY A 37 -9.33 -0.11 3.09
C GLY A 37 -8.94 0.64 4.36
N THR A 38 -8.64 -0.09 5.44
CA THR A 38 -8.04 0.52 6.63
C THR A 38 -6.60 0.91 6.32
N THR A 39 -6.17 2.08 6.76
CA THR A 39 -4.75 2.46 6.67
C THR A 39 -3.99 1.84 7.83
N VAL A 40 -2.85 1.23 7.54
CA VAL A 40 -1.90 0.70 8.53
C VAL A 40 -0.53 1.34 8.33
N THR A 41 0.31 1.35 9.36
CA THR A 41 1.71 1.76 9.19
C THR A 41 2.59 0.54 8.98
N GLY A 42 3.31 0.51 7.87
CA GLY A 42 4.32 -0.50 7.58
C GLY A 42 5.72 0.04 7.83
N THR A 43 6.54 -0.74 8.52
CA THR A 43 7.97 -0.46 8.72
C THR A 43 8.80 -1.66 8.29
N PHE A 44 9.61 -1.48 7.25
CA PHE A 44 10.65 -2.42 6.85
C PHE A 44 11.95 -1.98 7.49
N TYR A 45 12.70 -2.90 8.08
CA TYR A 45 14.01 -2.59 8.65
C TYR A 45 14.93 -3.79 8.63
N GLY A 46 16.23 -3.55 8.65
CA GLY A 46 17.22 -4.63 8.70
C GLY A 46 18.65 -4.12 8.63
N HIS A 47 19.58 -4.92 9.13
CA HIS A 47 21.00 -4.61 9.00
C HIS A 47 21.45 -4.67 7.54
N ARG A 48 22.47 -3.87 7.19
CA ARG A 48 23.00 -3.79 5.82
C ARG A 48 23.46 -5.13 5.22
N ARG A 49 23.92 -6.07 6.06
CA ARG A 49 24.33 -7.42 5.65
C ARG A 49 23.38 -8.51 6.17
N GLY A 50 22.19 -8.12 6.61
CA GLY A 50 21.17 -9.02 7.15
C GLY A 50 19.97 -9.19 6.23
N HIS A 51 18.89 -9.61 6.86
CA HIS A 51 17.58 -9.80 6.25
C HIS A 51 16.60 -8.71 6.73
N VAL A 52 15.52 -8.56 5.98
CA VAL A 52 14.49 -7.56 6.25
C VAL A 52 13.46 -8.12 7.24
N SER A 53 13.18 -7.37 8.30
CA SER A 53 11.97 -7.53 9.11
C SER A 53 10.90 -6.54 8.64
N LEU A 54 9.66 -7.01 8.53
CA LEU A 54 8.47 -6.20 8.24
C LEU A 54 7.57 -6.16 9.47
N CYS A 55 7.28 -4.96 9.95
CA CYS A 55 6.29 -4.69 11.00
C CYS A 55 5.09 -3.94 10.43
N LEU A 56 3.90 -4.51 10.57
CA LEU A 56 2.63 -3.86 10.22
C LEU A 56 1.88 -3.51 11.51
N GLN A 57 1.65 -2.22 11.72
CA GLN A 57 1.00 -1.66 12.89
C GLN A 57 -0.34 -1.06 12.47
N GLN A 58 -1.43 -1.59 13.01
CA GLN A 58 -2.73 -0.92 12.95
C GLN A 58 -2.64 0.41 13.74
N ASP A 59 -3.58 1.32 13.52
CA ASP A 59 -3.66 2.64 14.17
C ASP A 59 -3.30 2.60 15.67
N ARG A 60 -2.69 3.68 16.18
CA ARG A 60 -2.14 3.77 17.54
C ARG A 60 -3.17 3.55 18.65
N LEU A 61 -4.46 3.66 18.33
CA LEU A 61 -5.58 3.41 19.24
C LEU A 61 -6.08 1.95 19.22
N ALA A 62 -5.59 1.13 18.29
CA ALA A 62 -6.01 -0.25 18.14
C ALA A 62 -5.35 -1.15 19.19
N THR A 63 -6.14 -2.04 19.79
CA THR A 63 -5.69 -3.07 20.74
C THR A 63 -5.00 -4.25 20.06
N THR A 64 -4.99 -4.28 18.72
CA THR A 64 -4.41 -5.37 17.94
C THR A 64 -2.88 -5.32 17.98
N PRO A 65 -2.20 -6.41 18.39
CA PRO A 65 -0.75 -6.46 18.38
C PRO A 65 -0.22 -6.37 16.93
N PRO A 66 0.98 -5.79 16.73
CA PRO A 66 1.56 -5.67 15.41
C PRO A 66 1.90 -7.04 14.81
N LEU A 67 1.76 -7.16 13.49
CA LEU A 67 2.29 -8.31 12.75
C LEU A 67 3.76 -8.05 12.43
N LEU A 68 4.65 -8.89 12.99
CA LEU A 68 6.08 -8.83 12.74
C LEU A 68 6.55 -10.12 12.06
N LEU A 69 7.18 -9.96 10.90
CA LEU A 69 7.68 -11.03 10.05
C LEU A 69 9.16 -10.80 9.75
N ASP A 70 10.00 -11.81 9.97
CA ASP A 70 11.34 -11.84 9.41
C ASP A 70 11.28 -12.46 8.03
N LEU A 71 11.66 -11.72 7.00
CA LEU A 71 11.60 -12.14 5.61
C LEU A 71 12.95 -12.71 5.18
N ALA A 72 12.98 -13.77 4.38
CA ALA A 72 14.20 -14.23 3.70
C ALA A 72 14.68 -13.29 2.56
N ILE A 73 14.41 -11.99 2.66
CA ILE A 73 14.84 -10.99 1.68
C ILE A 73 16.08 -10.28 2.23
N PRO A 74 17.26 -10.41 1.59
CA PRO A 74 18.43 -9.63 1.98
C PRO A 74 18.15 -8.13 1.88
N THR A 75 18.56 -7.34 2.86
CA THR A 75 18.24 -5.90 2.90
C THR A 75 18.75 -5.15 1.66
N LYS A 76 19.92 -5.54 1.14
CA LYS A 76 20.48 -4.99 -0.11
C LYS A 76 19.65 -5.35 -1.34
N LEU A 77 19.06 -6.55 -1.36
CA LEU A 77 18.21 -6.97 -2.47
C LEU A 77 16.95 -6.12 -2.47
N LEU A 78 16.27 -5.97 -1.33
CA LEU A 78 15.08 -5.13 -1.25
C LEU A 78 15.37 -3.68 -1.68
N ALA A 79 16.47 -3.09 -1.19
CA ALA A 79 16.87 -1.74 -1.59
C ALA A 79 17.09 -1.61 -3.12
N LYS A 80 17.68 -2.63 -3.75
CA LYS A 80 17.86 -2.68 -5.21
C LYS A 80 16.50 -2.75 -5.93
N GLU A 81 15.60 -3.62 -5.49
CA GLU A 81 14.26 -3.74 -6.09
C GLU A 81 13.47 -2.43 -5.93
N MET A 82 13.56 -1.77 -4.76
CA MET A 82 12.94 -0.46 -4.54
C MET A 82 13.44 0.60 -5.52
N HIS A 83 14.75 0.64 -5.80
CA HIS A 83 15.33 1.55 -6.78
C HIS A 83 14.82 1.34 -8.22
N SER A 84 14.29 0.16 -8.54
CA SER A 84 13.68 -0.13 -9.85
C SER A 84 12.25 0.38 -10.00
N GLY A 85 11.62 0.84 -8.91
CA GLY A 85 10.30 1.46 -8.91
C GLY A 85 9.13 0.54 -8.56
N ILE A 86 9.24 -0.78 -8.79
CA ILE A 86 8.15 -1.74 -8.50
C ILE A 86 8.65 -2.89 -7.63
N VAL A 87 7.98 -3.11 -6.50
CA VAL A 87 8.27 -4.17 -5.54
C VAL A 87 6.98 -4.88 -5.12
N ARG A 88 6.90 -6.18 -5.38
CA ARG A 88 5.79 -7.06 -4.97
C ARG A 88 6.35 -8.18 -4.11
N ILE A 89 6.03 -8.15 -2.82
CA ILE A 89 6.39 -9.20 -1.87
C ILE A 89 5.15 -10.07 -1.66
N ALA A 90 5.22 -11.34 -2.06
CA ALA A 90 4.15 -12.30 -1.77
C ALA A 90 4.62 -13.27 -0.68
N LEU A 91 3.76 -13.47 0.31
CA LEU A 91 3.92 -14.41 1.40
C LEU A 91 2.82 -15.46 1.25
N GLU A 92 3.23 -16.66 0.85
CA GLU A 92 2.31 -17.74 0.49
C GLU A 92 2.38 -18.86 1.52
N THR A 93 1.23 -19.41 1.88
CA THR A 93 1.12 -20.63 2.68
C THR A 93 0.10 -21.54 2.05
N ASP A 94 0.33 -22.85 2.10
CA ASP A 94 -0.69 -23.80 1.66
C ASP A 94 -1.76 -23.99 2.75
N ARG A 95 -2.98 -24.34 2.32
CA ARG A 95 -4.00 -24.88 3.23
C ARG A 95 -3.46 -26.12 3.91
N ARG A 96 -3.70 -26.23 5.21
CA ARG A 96 -3.30 -27.43 5.96
C ARG A 96 -4.21 -28.58 5.57
N ARG A 97 -3.74 -29.47 4.69
CA ARG A 97 -4.48 -30.69 4.32
C ARG A 97 -4.26 -31.83 5.32
N ASP A 98 -3.10 -31.90 5.99
CA ASP A 98 -2.67 -33.09 6.74
C ASP A 98 -2.17 -32.82 8.18
N GLY A 99 -2.62 -31.73 8.83
CA GLY A 99 -2.25 -31.41 10.23
C GLY A 99 -3.36 -31.73 11.23
N PRO A 100 -3.07 -31.80 12.56
CA PRO A 100 -4.13 -31.89 13.57
C PRO A 100 -5.05 -30.69 13.36
N GLN A 101 -6.25 -31.02 12.90
CA GLN A 101 -7.26 -30.06 12.54
C GLN A 101 -7.63 -29.29 13.82
N SER A 102 -7.68 -27.97 13.72
CA SER A 102 -8.28 -27.15 14.78
C SER A 102 -9.64 -27.78 15.15
N GLU A 103 -10.04 -27.76 16.42
CA GLU A 103 -11.34 -28.31 16.86
C GLU A 103 -12.52 -27.77 16.03
N SER A 104 -12.34 -26.59 15.39
CA SER A 104 -13.31 -25.94 14.51
C SER A 104 -13.21 -26.31 13.02
N GLY A 105 -12.22 -27.08 12.58
CA GLY A 105 -12.03 -27.40 11.15
C GLY A 105 -11.52 -26.25 10.27
N ALA A 106 -11.44 -25.02 10.79
CA ALA A 106 -11.13 -23.82 10.05
C ALA A 106 -9.63 -23.51 10.01
N ASP A 107 -9.16 -23.00 8.86
CA ASP A 107 -7.82 -22.44 8.74
C ASP A 107 -7.63 -21.24 9.69
N PRO A 108 -6.43 -21.07 10.28
CA PRO A 108 -6.17 -19.92 11.16
C PRO A 108 -6.27 -18.60 10.37
N PRO A 109 -6.52 -17.45 11.01
CA PRO A 109 -6.40 -16.15 10.34
C PRO A 109 -5.02 -15.99 9.69
N LEU A 110 -4.93 -15.30 8.54
CA LEU A 110 -3.65 -15.09 7.83
C LEU A 110 -2.59 -14.52 8.77
N HIS A 111 -2.92 -13.51 9.58
CA HIS A 111 -1.99 -12.90 10.54
C HIS A 111 -1.49 -13.86 11.62
N SER A 112 -2.11 -15.02 11.81
CA SER A 112 -1.72 -16.06 12.76
C SER A 112 -0.86 -17.16 12.15
N VAL A 113 -0.67 -17.17 10.82
CA VAL A 113 0.19 -18.14 10.14
C VAL A 113 1.65 -17.94 10.59
N PRO A 114 2.32 -19.01 11.07
CA PRO A 114 3.66 -18.88 11.66
C PRO A 114 4.79 -18.80 10.63
N VAL A 115 4.63 -19.45 9.48
CA VAL A 115 5.66 -19.57 8.45
C VAL A 115 5.02 -19.41 7.07
N TRP A 116 5.70 -18.67 6.20
CA TRP A 116 5.29 -18.38 4.84
C TRP A 116 6.43 -18.67 3.88
N THR A 117 6.13 -19.03 2.64
CA THR A 117 7.10 -18.95 1.54
C THR A 117 7.17 -17.52 1.05
N THR A 118 8.37 -16.97 0.95
CA THR A 118 8.60 -15.58 0.51
C THR A 118 8.96 -15.53 -0.97
N PHE A 119 8.24 -14.69 -1.70
CA PHE A 119 8.55 -14.29 -3.06
C PHE A 119 8.74 -12.78 -3.12
N CYS A 120 9.70 -12.32 -3.93
CA CYS A 120 9.86 -10.92 -4.28
C CYS A 120 9.93 -10.80 -5.79
N ASN A 121 9.03 -10.01 -6.38
CA ASN A 121 8.90 -9.83 -7.83
C ASN A 121 8.85 -11.18 -8.58
N GLY A 122 8.07 -12.14 -8.07
CA GLY A 122 7.89 -13.47 -8.64
C GLY A 122 9.02 -14.48 -8.34
N ARG A 123 10.12 -14.05 -7.73
CA ARG A 123 11.25 -14.93 -7.40
C ARG A 123 11.11 -15.46 -5.97
N ARG A 124 11.13 -16.78 -5.80
CA ARG A 124 11.17 -17.42 -4.46
C ARG A 124 12.53 -17.14 -3.81
N LEU A 125 12.51 -16.63 -2.58
CA LEU A 125 13.72 -16.24 -1.84
C LEU A 125 13.96 -17.07 -0.58
N GLY A 126 12.93 -17.69 -0.02
CA GLY A 126 13.04 -18.51 1.18
C GLY A 126 11.75 -18.51 1.98
N TYR A 127 11.86 -18.40 3.30
CA TYR A 127 10.72 -18.37 4.20
C TYR A 127 10.63 -17.04 4.96
N ALA A 128 9.41 -16.63 5.28
CA ALA A 128 9.15 -15.61 6.29
C ALA A 128 8.59 -16.24 7.55
N VAL A 129 9.05 -15.79 8.71
CA VAL A 129 8.64 -16.33 10.00
C VAL A 129 7.98 -15.24 10.84
N LYS A 130 6.77 -15.51 11.32
CA LYS A 130 6.10 -14.66 12.29
C LYS A 130 6.79 -14.82 13.64
N ARG A 131 7.13 -13.70 14.27
CA ARG A 131 7.73 -13.70 15.62
C ARG A 131 7.15 -12.64 16.53
N ARG A 132 7.46 -12.76 17.82
CA ARG A 132 7.11 -11.74 18.82
C ARG A 132 8.04 -10.54 18.69
N VAL A 133 7.51 -9.36 19.02
CA VAL A 133 8.30 -8.12 19.09
C VAL A 133 9.27 -8.22 20.28
N SER A 134 10.56 -8.12 20.00
CA SER A 134 11.65 -8.07 20.97
C SER A 134 11.91 -6.64 21.46
N GLU A 135 12.76 -6.49 22.47
CA GLU A 135 13.19 -5.17 22.94
C GLU A 135 13.94 -4.37 21.87
N LYS A 136 14.81 -5.03 21.07
CA LYS A 136 15.49 -4.39 19.94
C LYS A 136 14.50 -3.83 18.92
N ASP A 137 13.44 -4.57 18.59
CA ASP A 137 12.41 -4.09 17.67
C ASP A 137 11.64 -2.91 18.26
N ARG A 138 11.31 -2.95 19.57
CA ARG A 138 10.64 -1.83 20.25
C ARG A 138 11.49 -0.57 20.18
N LEU A 139 12.81 -0.68 20.36
CA LEU A 139 13.73 0.45 20.25
C LEU A 139 13.75 1.02 18.84
N ILE A 140 13.89 0.17 17.81
CA ILE A 140 13.86 0.59 16.40
C ILE A 140 12.54 1.30 16.07
N LEU A 141 11.41 0.67 16.39
CA LEU A 141 10.07 1.21 16.11
C LEU A 141 9.82 2.53 16.86
N LYS A 142 10.32 2.66 18.10
CA LYS A 142 10.25 3.90 18.88
C LYS A 142 11.10 5.01 18.25
N THR A 143 12.30 4.70 17.77
CA THR A 143 13.17 5.68 17.11
C THR A 143 12.52 6.28 15.87
N VAL A 144 11.78 5.49 15.10
CA VAL A 144 11.13 5.95 13.85
C VAL A 144 9.67 6.37 14.03
N GLN A 145 9.17 6.43 15.26
CA GLN A 145 7.74 6.64 15.52
C GLN A 145 7.23 8.03 15.08
N SER A 146 8.10 9.04 15.02
CA SER A 146 7.77 10.39 14.55
C SER A 146 7.80 10.50 13.03
N THR A 147 8.38 9.52 12.33
CA THR A 147 8.40 9.45 10.87
C THR A 147 7.06 8.92 10.36
N SER A 148 6.31 9.73 9.63
CA SER A 148 5.07 9.31 8.95
C SER A 148 5.38 8.53 7.67
N VAL A 149 6.23 9.11 6.82
CA VAL A 149 6.74 8.51 5.58
C VAL A 149 8.23 8.85 5.46
N GLY A 150 9.07 7.86 5.19
CA GLY A 150 10.50 8.08 4.94
C GLY A 150 11.35 6.83 5.00
N ALA A 151 12.60 6.96 4.58
CA ALA A 151 13.64 5.95 4.71
C ALA A 151 14.91 6.56 5.31
N GLY A 152 15.71 5.75 5.99
CA GLY A 152 16.94 6.23 6.63
C GLY A 152 17.75 5.13 7.29
N VAL A 153 18.71 5.55 8.11
CA VAL A 153 19.58 4.68 8.90
C VAL A 153 19.46 5.01 10.38
N ILE A 154 19.48 3.98 11.21
CA ILE A 154 19.48 4.07 12.68
C ILE A 154 20.82 3.49 13.16
N PRO A 155 21.61 4.25 13.94
CA PRO A 155 22.79 3.71 14.60
C PRO A 155 22.41 2.57 15.56
N SER A 156 23.18 1.49 15.55
CA SER A 156 23.00 0.31 16.39
C SER A 156 24.36 -0.16 16.89
N GLU A 157 24.39 -0.85 18.03
CA GLU A 157 25.62 -1.49 18.55
C GLU A 157 26.20 -2.49 17.52
N ASP A 158 25.31 -3.15 16.77
CA ASP A 158 25.65 -4.12 15.72
C ASP A 158 25.91 -3.44 14.34
N GLY A 159 26.08 -2.11 14.31
CA GLY A 159 26.36 -1.31 13.11
C GLY A 159 25.21 -0.38 12.70
N GLU A 160 24.72 -0.51 11.47
CA GLU A 160 23.62 0.33 10.96
C GLU A 160 22.39 -0.52 10.64
N VAL A 161 21.22 -0.04 11.08
CA VAL A 161 19.92 -0.57 10.68
C VAL A 161 19.30 0.37 9.66
N MET A 162 19.07 -0.13 8.45
CA MET A 162 18.35 0.61 7.42
C MET A 162 16.85 0.43 7.66
N TYR A 163 16.05 1.47 7.43
CA TYR A 163 14.60 1.39 7.57
C TYR A 163 13.86 2.15 6.47
N MET A 164 12.61 1.73 6.24
CA MET A 164 11.59 2.46 5.51
C MET A 164 10.29 2.38 6.29
N ARG A 165 9.62 3.51 6.48
CA ARG A 165 8.32 3.61 7.15
C ARG A 165 7.35 4.37 6.27
N ALA A 166 6.13 3.86 6.12
CA ALA A 166 5.08 4.53 5.34
C ALA A 166 3.68 4.02 5.71
N GLY A 167 2.66 4.75 5.26
CA GLY A 167 1.28 4.28 5.29
C GLY A 167 1.01 3.26 4.18
N PHE A 168 0.25 2.22 4.51
CA PHE A 168 -0.22 1.21 3.57
C PHE A 168 -1.73 1.12 3.64
N ARG A 169 -2.37 1.03 2.47
CA ARG A 169 -3.78 0.68 2.36
C ARG A 169 -3.90 -0.83 2.47
N ARG A 170 -4.55 -1.30 3.54
CA ARG A 170 -4.91 -2.70 3.74
C ARG A 170 -6.17 -3.00 2.95
N VAL A 171 -6.14 -4.08 2.17
CA VAL A 171 -7.29 -4.59 1.41
C VAL A 171 -7.48 -6.06 1.78
N VAL A 172 -8.67 -6.41 2.27
CA VAL A 172 -9.04 -7.80 2.56
C VAL A 172 -9.82 -8.32 1.37
N GLY A 173 -9.25 -9.27 0.62
CA GLY A 173 -9.94 -9.92 -0.49
C GLY A 173 -10.85 -11.05 -0.01
N SER A 174 -10.34 -11.89 0.89
CA SER A 174 -11.09 -13.01 1.49
C SER A 174 -10.43 -13.47 2.80
N ALA A 175 -10.90 -14.57 3.38
CA ALA A 175 -10.22 -15.23 4.51
C ALA A 175 -8.80 -15.75 4.16
N ASP A 176 -8.49 -15.82 2.87
CA ASP A 176 -7.28 -16.41 2.30
C ASP A 176 -6.43 -15.41 1.51
N SER A 177 -6.89 -14.17 1.37
CA SER A 177 -6.16 -13.14 0.63
C SER A 177 -6.28 -11.78 1.31
N GLU A 178 -5.12 -11.20 1.62
CA GLU A 178 -4.99 -9.85 2.15
C GLU A 178 -3.79 -9.16 1.52
N SER A 179 -3.91 -7.86 1.20
CA SER A 179 -2.83 -7.08 0.62
C SER A 179 -2.64 -5.73 1.28
N TYR A 180 -1.42 -5.21 1.15
CA TYR A 180 -0.99 -3.93 1.68
C TYR A 180 -0.30 -3.16 0.57
N HIS A 181 -0.87 -2.04 0.18
CA HIS A 181 -0.36 -1.21 -0.91
C HIS A 181 0.16 0.12 -0.36
N LEU A 182 1.39 0.47 -0.69
CA LEU A 182 2.01 1.73 -0.28
C LEU A 182 1.10 2.91 -0.68
N ILE A 183 0.89 3.83 0.26
CA ILE A 183 0.19 5.10 0.00
C ILE A 183 1.25 6.17 -0.29
N ASN A 184 1.31 6.60 -1.54
CA ASN A 184 2.21 7.68 -1.94
C ASN A 184 1.63 9.03 -1.49
N PRO A 185 2.31 9.80 -0.62
CA PRO A 185 1.78 11.02 -0.04
C PRO A 185 1.62 12.17 -1.05
N ASP A 186 2.35 12.11 -2.16
CA ASP A 186 2.37 13.11 -3.23
C ASP A 186 1.44 12.74 -4.41
N GLY A 187 0.80 11.57 -4.37
CA GLY A 187 -0.06 11.07 -5.45
C GLY A 187 0.68 10.78 -6.75
N THR A 188 2.02 10.88 -6.78
CA THR A 188 2.82 10.54 -7.95
C THR A 188 3.08 9.03 -7.96
N GLY A 189 2.99 8.41 -9.14
CA GLY A 189 3.17 6.97 -9.32
C GLY A 189 4.63 6.51 -9.21
N GLY A 190 5.46 7.14 -8.37
CA GLY A 190 6.90 6.94 -8.35
C GLY A 190 7.35 5.57 -7.81
N GLN A 191 6.84 5.18 -6.63
CA GLN A 191 7.15 3.89 -6.02
C GLN A 191 5.87 3.06 -5.90
N GLU A 192 5.88 1.87 -6.51
CA GLU A 192 4.87 0.84 -6.27
C GLU A 192 5.46 -0.21 -5.35
N LEU A 193 4.98 -0.29 -4.11
CA LEU A 193 5.32 -1.35 -3.18
C LEU A 193 4.06 -2.00 -2.65
N SER A 194 3.98 -3.32 -2.81
CA SER A 194 2.87 -4.12 -2.30
C SER A 194 3.35 -5.36 -1.56
N VAL A 195 2.66 -5.70 -0.47
CA VAL A 195 2.83 -6.96 0.27
C VAL A 195 1.53 -7.74 0.19
N PHE A 196 1.61 -9.03 -0.12
CA PHE A 196 0.46 -9.92 -0.24
C PHE A 196 0.62 -11.07 0.76
N LEU A 197 -0.44 -11.34 1.52
CA LEU A 197 -0.59 -12.55 2.32
C LEU A 197 -1.61 -13.44 1.62
N LEU A 198 -1.17 -14.60 1.16
CA LEU A 198 -1.97 -15.50 0.34
C LEU A 198 -1.96 -16.90 0.92
N ARG A 199 -3.15 -17.49 1.05
CA ARG A 199 -3.31 -18.93 1.28
C ARG A 199 -3.69 -19.61 -0.02
N THR A 200 -2.82 -20.51 -0.47
CA THR A 200 -2.98 -21.30 -1.70
C THR A 200 -3.45 -22.72 -1.37
N GLY A 201 -4.10 -23.38 -2.34
CA GLY A 201 -4.44 -24.80 -2.24
C GLY A 201 -5.92 -25.08 -2.12
#